data_AF-A0A417YGU7-F1
#
_entry.id   AF-A0A417YGU7-F1
#
_cell.length_a   1.000
_cell.length_b   1.000
_cell.length_c   1.000
_cell.angle_alpha   90.00
_cell.angle_beta   90.00
_cell.angle_gamma   90.00
#
_symmetry.space_group_name_H-M   'P 1'
#
loop_
_entity.id
_entity.type
_entity.pdbx_description
1 polymer ?
#
loop_
_entity_poly.entity_id
_entity_poly.type
_entity_poly.pdbx_seq_one_letter_code
_entity_poly.pdbx_strand_id
1 'polypeptide(L)'
;MRTLYEIVEDMQASKMPTHEECYYALQVYRSMFNIEHRKYREELTRKERSSKWYREQSAELSFDMYKAALSTSPKEWMGEGK
;
A
#
# COMPACT_ATOMS: atom_id res chain seq x y z
N MET A 1 -13.47 -9.09 7.24
CA MET A 1 -12.08 -8.87 7.70
C MET A 1 -11.97 -7.44 8.17
N ARG A 2 -11.20 -7.16 9.23
CA ARG A 2 -11.01 -5.78 9.73
C ARG A 2 -10.22 -4.94 8.73
N THR A 3 -10.23 -3.62 8.92
CA THR A 3 -9.41 -2.71 8.11
C THR A 3 -7.92 -2.97 8.32
N LEU A 4 -7.10 -2.64 7.32
CA LEU A 4 -5.64 -2.73 7.48
C LEU A 4 -5.15 -1.84 8.62
N TYR A 5 -5.77 -0.67 8.83
CA TYR A 5 -5.47 0.21 9.96
C TYR A 5 -5.63 -0.50 11.30
N GLU A 6 -6.80 -1.11 11.56
CA GLU A 6 -7.07 -1.80 12.83
C GLU A 6 -6.10 -2.97 13.07
N ILE A 7 -5.73 -3.71 12.01
CA ILE A 7 -4.77 -4.81 12.09
C ILE A 7 -3.38 -4.31 12.51
N VAL A 8 -2.95 -3.17 11.96
CA VAL A 8 -1.65 -2.56 12.25
C VAL A 8 -1.62 -1.98 13.66
N GLU A 9 -2.68 -1.29 14.08
CA GLU A 9 -2.80 -0.75 15.45
C GLU A 9 -2.72 -1.86 16.50
N ASP A 10 -3.41 -2.99 16.28
CA ASP A 10 -3.31 -4.15 17.17
C ASP A 10 -1.90 -4.71 17.23
N MET A 11 -1.24 -4.87 16.08
CA MET A 11 0.15 -5.32 16.03
C MET A 11 1.08 -4.39 16.83
N GLN A 12 0.91 -3.07 16.72
CA GLN A 12 1.68 -2.08 17.49
C GLN A 12 1.37 -2.16 18.99
N ALA A 13 0.12 -2.44 19.35
CA ALA A 13 -0.31 -2.67 20.73
C ALA A 13 0.07 -4.06 21.28
N SER A 14 0.91 -4.82 20.58
CA SER A 14 1.29 -6.21 20.93
C SER A 14 0.12 -7.18 21.02
N LYS A 15 -1.01 -6.87 20.38
CA LYS A 15 -2.14 -7.78 20.17
C LYS A 15 -1.93 -8.50 18.85
N MET A 16 -1.91 -9.83 18.89
CA MET A 16 -1.65 -10.63 17.70
C MET A 16 -2.90 -10.66 16.81
N PRO A 17 -2.85 -10.10 15.58
CA PRO A 17 -3.92 -10.31 14.61
C PRO A 17 -4.00 -11.79 14.23
N THR A 18 -5.14 -12.19 13.65
CA THR A 18 -5.29 -13.57 13.20
C THR A 18 -4.29 -13.90 12.09
N HIS A 19 -3.96 -15.19 11.92
CA HIS A 19 -3.06 -15.62 10.84
C HIS A 19 -3.57 -15.18 9.46
N GLU A 20 -4.87 -15.23 9.23
CA GLU A 20 -5.49 -14.79 7.98
C GLU A 20 -5.30 -13.27 7.77
N GLU A 21 -5.52 -12.46 8.79
CA GLU A 21 -5.28 -11.01 8.74
C GLU A 21 -3.82 -10.69 8.44
N CYS A 22 -2.88 -11.39 9.09
CA CYS A 22 -1.45 -11.25 8.80
C CYS A 22 -1.10 -11.63 7.36
N TYR A 23 -1.66 -12.73 6.85
CA TYR A 23 -1.44 -13.20 5.48
C TYR A 23 -1.88 -12.16 4.44
N TYR A 24 -3.10 -11.64 4.57
CA TYR A 24 -3.58 -10.64 3.62
C TYR A 24 -2.94 -9.26 3.82
N ALA A 25 -2.67 -8.84 5.05
CA ALA A 25 -1.92 -7.60 5.31
C ALA A 25 -0.55 -7.63 4.63
N LEU A 26 0.18 -8.76 4.72
CA LEU A 26 1.46 -8.94 4.04
C LEU A 26 1.32 -8.84 2.52
N GLN A 27 0.26 -9.41 1.93
CA GLN A 27 0.00 -9.28 0.49
C GLN A 27 -0.24 -7.84 0.05
N VAL A 28 -1.02 -7.07 0.83
CA VAL A 28 -1.25 -5.65 0.58
C VAL A 28 0.06 -4.87 0.64
N TYR A 29 0.86 -5.04 1.69
CA TYR A 29 2.17 -4.39 1.82
C TYR A 29 3.14 -4.75 0.70
N ARG A 30 3.22 -6.03 0.32
CA ARG A 30 4.04 -6.48 -0.80
C ARG A 30 3.60 -5.82 -2.12
N SER A 31 2.29 -5.67 -2.32
CA SER A 31 1.74 -5.08 -3.53
C SER A 31 2.04 -3.58 -3.62
N MET A 32 1.80 -2.83 -2.54
CA MET A 32 2.17 -1.41 -2.45
C MET A 32 3.67 -1.21 -2.64
N PHE A 33 4.51 -2.02 -1.99
CA PHE A 33 5.96 -1.97 -2.15
C PHE A 33 6.38 -2.18 -3.61
N ASN A 34 5.83 -3.18 -4.30
CA ASN A 34 6.16 -3.44 -5.70
C ASN A 34 5.79 -2.27 -6.62
N ILE A 35 4.64 -1.62 -6.37
CA ILE A 35 4.20 -0.45 -7.12
C ILE A 35 5.19 0.70 -6.94
N GLU A 36 5.49 1.08 -5.70
CA GLU A 36 6.38 2.20 -5.39
C GLU A 36 7.82 1.92 -5.84
N HIS A 37 8.32 0.72 -5.59
CA HIS A 37 9.66 0.32 -6.00
C HIS A 37 9.82 0.34 -7.54
N ARG A 38 8.78 -0.05 -8.28
CA ARG A 38 8.78 0.08 -9.75
C ARG A 38 8.82 1.54 -10.18
N LYS A 39 7.91 2.39 -9.66
CA LYS A 39 7.85 3.82 -10.01
C LYS A 39 9.20 4.50 -9.73
N TYR A 40 9.81 4.21 -8.59
CA TYR A 40 11.10 4.77 -8.21
C TYR A 40 12.22 4.34 -9.17
N ARG A 41 12.29 3.05 -9.52
CA ARG A 41 13.28 2.57 -10.50
C ARG A 41 13.10 3.21 -11.87
N GLU A 42 11.87 3.35 -12.35
CA GLU A 42 11.55 4.02 -13.62
C GLU A 42 11.99 5.50 -13.60
N GLU A 43 11.72 6.21 -12.50
CA GLU A 43 12.14 7.60 -12.28
C GLU A 43 13.67 7.79 -12.31
N LEU A 44 14.41 6.81 -11.77
CA LEU A 44 15.87 6.83 -11.71
C LEU A 44 16.56 6.45 -13.02
N THR A 45 15.96 5.54 -13.80
CA THR A 45 16.61 4.93 -14.97
C THR A 45 16.31 5.64 -16.27
N ARG A 46 15.31 6.52 -16.30
CA ARG A 46 14.96 7.27 -17.51
C ARG A 46 16.02 8.32 -17.88
N LYS A 47 16.08 8.64 -19.17
CA LYS A 47 17.07 9.55 -19.76
C LYS A 47 16.91 11.02 -19.33
N GLU A 48 15.67 11.49 -19.21
CA GLU A 48 15.34 12.89 -18.91
C GLU A 48 14.46 12.97 -17.70
N ARG A 49 14.59 14.01 -16.86
CA ARG A 49 13.77 14.14 -15.65
C ARG A 49 12.29 14.45 -15.98
N SER A 50 11.34 13.85 -15.27
CA SER A 50 9.91 14.12 -15.40
C SER A 50 9.66 15.53 -14.95
N SER A 51 8.65 16.11 -15.59
CA SER A 51 8.11 17.40 -15.21
C SER A 51 7.78 17.44 -13.72
N LYS A 52 7.86 18.63 -13.13
CA LYS A 52 7.51 18.87 -11.72
C LYS A 52 6.07 18.40 -11.43
N TRP A 53 5.14 18.77 -12.31
CA TRP A 53 3.73 18.38 -12.21
C TRP A 53 3.55 16.85 -12.13
N TYR A 54 4.22 16.08 -12.99
CA TYR A 54 4.09 14.61 -12.96
C TYR A 54 4.61 14.00 -11.66
N ARG A 55 5.72 14.54 -11.13
CA ARG A 55 6.29 14.06 -9.85
C ARG A 55 5.39 14.38 -8.66
N GLU A 56 4.74 15.54 -8.67
CA GLU A 56 3.76 15.93 -7.64
C GLU A 56 2.54 15.01 -7.68
N GLN A 57 1.97 14.77 -8.86
CA GLN A 57 0.86 13.82 -9.03
C GLN A 57 1.24 12.40 -8.62
N SER A 58 2.47 11.96 -8.94
CA SER A 58 2.95 10.63 -8.53
C SER A 58 3.05 10.48 -7.01
N ALA A 59 3.45 11.55 -6.31
CA ALA A 59 3.52 11.58 -4.85
C ALA A 59 2.12 11.57 -4.21
N GLU A 60 1.18 12.32 -4.78
CA GLU A 60 -0.23 12.33 -4.36
C GLU A 60 -0.87 10.94 -4.53
N LEU A 61 -0.68 10.31 -5.69
CA LEU A 61 -1.16 8.94 -5.94
C LEU A 61 -0.53 7.90 -5.01
N SER A 62 0.75 8.07 -4.64
CA SER A 62 1.41 7.22 -3.65
C SER A 62 0.71 7.35 -2.29
N PHE A 63 0.50 8.59 -1.83
CA PHE A 63 -0.21 8.85 -0.58
C PHE A 63 -1.64 8.29 -0.57
N ASP A 64 -2.40 8.53 -1.64
CA ASP A 64 -3.78 8.07 -1.76
C ASP A 64 -3.88 6.53 -1.77
N MET A 65 -2.91 5.84 -2.38
CA MET A 65 -2.85 4.38 -2.35
C MET A 65 -2.73 3.86 -0.92
N TYR A 66 -1.81 4.42 -0.11
CA TYR A 66 -1.66 4.02 1.29
C TYR A 66 -2.90 4.36 2.12
N LYS A 67 -3.47 5.55 1.93
CA LYS A 67 -4.68 5.97 2.62
C LYS A 67 -5.86 5.03 2.32
N ALA A 68 -6.06 4.69 1.05
CA ALA A 68 -7.11 3.77 0.62
C ALA A 68 -6.90 2.36 1.21
N ALA A 69 -5.66 1.85 1.18
CA ALA A 69 -5.32 0.56 1.77
C ALA A 69 -5.62 0.52 3.28
N LEU A 70 -5.27 1.56 4.02
CA LEU A 70 -5.53 1.65 5.46
C LEU A 70 -7.03 1.67 5.79
N SER A 71 -7.84 2.33 4.97
CA SER A 71 -9.29 2.45 5.18
C SER A 71 -10.13 1.26 4.72
N THR A 72 -9.53 0.24 4.12
CA THR A 72 -10.24 -0.93 3.57
C THR A 72 -9.73 -2.21 4.23
N SER A 73 -10.52 -3.30 4.17
CA SER A 73 -9.98 -4.59 4.60
C SER A 73 -8.95 -5.11 3.58
N PRO A 74 -7.91 -5.84 4.03
CA PRO A 74 -6.90 -6.35 3.12
C PRO A 74 -7.44 -7.20 1.96
N LYS A 75 -8.48 -8.01 2.21
CA LYS A 75 -9.16 -8.80 1.17
C LYS A 75 -9.82 -7.90 0.10
N GLU A 76 -10.61 -6.92 0.54
CA GLU A 76 -11.29 -5.99 -0.38
C GLU A 76 -10.30 -5.20 -1.22
N TRP A 77 -9.20 -4.73 -0.62
CA TRP A 77 -8.15 -4.01 -1.34
C TRP A 77 -7.49 -4.88 -2.42
N MET A 78 -7.28 -6.18 -2.12
CA MET A 78 -6.76 -7.15 -3.09
C MET A 78 -7.79 -7.53 -4.17
N GLY A 79 -9.02 -7.03 -4.10
CA GLY A 79 -10.10 -7.36 -5.02
C GLY A 79 -10.78 -8.70 -4.72
N GLU A 80 -10.51 -9.30 -3.56
CA GLU A 80 -11.16 -10.52 -3.08
C GLU A 80 -12.33 -10.15 -2.16
N GLY A 81 -13.55 -10.56 -2.52
CA GLY A 81 -14.74 -10.35 -1.67
C GLY A 81 -15.77 -9.35 -2.18
N LYS A 82 -15.94 -9.23 -3.51
CA LYS A 82 -17.25 -8.85 -4.07
C LYS A 82 -18.16 -10.07 -4.16
#